data_AF-A0A316P6B2-F1
#
_entry.id   AF-A0A316P6B2-F1
#
_cell.length_a   1.000
_cell.length_b   1.000
_cell.length_c   1.000
_cell.angle_alpha   90.00
_cell.angle_beta   90.00
_cell.angle_gamma   90.00
#
_symmetry.space_group_name_H-M   'P 1'
#
loop_
_entity.id
_entity.type
_entity.pdbx_description
1 polymer ?
#
loop_
_entity_poly.entity_id
_entity_poly.type
_entity_poly.pdbx_seq_one_letter_code
_entity_poly.pdbx_strand_id
1 'polypeptide(L)'
;MKVDIQCKKVDIESGLSEKGFSAKTIIHSRRLFDKFGYDEVFGRSAVTELLELKNSGASKLLSSLLRADIIEPVSGHGKGKYKFKKGT
;
A
#
# COMPACT_ATOMS: atom_id res chain seq x y z
N MET A 1 -17.92 -18.63 3.70
CA MET A 1 -18.03 -17.39 2.91
C MET A 1 -16.95 -17.44 1.84
N LYS A 2 -17.37 -17.62 0.59
CA LYS A 2 -16.49 -17.63 -0.56
C LYS A 2 -16.23 -16.16 -0.89
N VAL A 3 -15.03 -15.66 -0.59
CA VAL A 3 -14.64 -14.33 -1.04
C VAL A 3 -14.22 -14.47 -2.49
N ASP A 4 -15.18 -14.30 -3.38
CA ASP A 4 -14.95 -14.12 -4.81
C ASP A 4 -14.23 -12.79 -5.02
N ILE A 5 -12.91 -12.77 -4.82
CA ILE A 5 -12.05 -11.65 -5.21
C ILE A 5 -11.60 -11.89 -6.66
N GLN A 6 -12.57 -12.03 -7.57
CA GLN A 6 -12.32 -11.75 -8.98
C GLN A 6 -12.53 -10.25 -9.21
N CYS A 7 -11.72 -9.41 -8.57
CA CYS A 7 -11.61 -8.04 -9.05
C CYS A 7 -10.54 -8.06 -10.12
N LYS A 8 -10.94 -7.63 -11.33
CA LYS A 8 -10.07 -7.00 -12.35
C LYS A 8 -8.70 -6.72 -11.76
N LYS A 9 -7.71 -7.47 -12.23
CA LYS A 9 -6.30 -7.45 -11.83
C LYS A 9 -5.80 -6.01 -11.96
N VAL A 10 -6.03 -5.20 -10.92
CA VAL A 10 -5.68 -3.78 -10.88
C VAL A 10 -4.17 -3.70 -10.99
N ASP A 11 -3.65 -2.76 -11.77
CA ASP A 11 -2.23 -2.67 -12.17
C ASP A 11 -1.24 -2.77 -11.00
N ILE A 12 -1.67 -2.38 -9.80
CA ILE A 12 -0.93 -2.51 -8.55
C ILE A 12 -0.63 -3.97 -8.19
N GLU A 13 -1.57 -4.91 -8.37
CA GLU A 13 -1.37 -6.31 -7.97
C GLU A 13 -0.31 -6.99 -8.86
N SER A 14 -0.28 -6.64 -10.15
CA SER A 14 0.77 -7.09 -11.07
C SER A 14 2.13 -6.52 -10.65
N GLY A 15 2.22 -5.21 -10.43
CA GLY A 15 3.45 -4.57 -9.98
C GLY A 15 3.94 -5.11 -8.64
N LEU A 16 3.04 -5.49 -7.71
CA LEU A 16 3.41 -6.10 -6.45
C LEU A 16 3.91 -7.55 -6.63
N SER A 17 3.26 -8.33 -7.50
CA SER A 17 3.65 -9.71 -7.78
C SER A 17 5.02 -9.78 -8.45
N GLU A 18 5.32 -8.87 -9.38
CA GLU A 18 6.60 -8.80 -10.08
C GLU A 18 7.76 -8.44 -9.14
N LYS A 19 7.48 -7.67 -8.08
CA LYS A 19 8.47 -7.28 -7.06
C LYS A 19 8.72 -8.39 -6.01
N GLY A 20 8.06 -9.55 -6.15
CA GLY A 20 8.28 -10.71 -5.27
C GLY A 20 7.71 -10.53 -3.85
N PHE A 21 6.65 -9.73 -3.69
CA PHE A 21 6.03 -9.54 -2.39
C PHE A 21 5.31 -10.80 -1.90
N SER A 22 5.29 -10.99 -0.58
CA SER A 22 4.50 -12.05 0.03
C SER A 22 3.01 -11.83 -0.23
N ALA A 23 2.22 -12.91 -0.30
CA ALA A 23 0.77 -12.82 -0.46
C ALA A 23 0.09 -11.92 0.60
N LYS A 24 0.58 -11.95 1.85
CA LYS A 24 0.10 -11.06 2.92
C LYS A 24 0.36 -9.58 2.60
N THR A 25 1.54 -9.27 2.09
CA THR A 25 1.89 -7.90 1.67
C THR A 25 1.01 -7.45 0.51
N ILE A 26 0.76 -8.32 -0.47
CA ILE A 26 -0.11 -8.01 -1.62
C ILE A 26 -1.52 -7.66 -1.14
N ILE A 27 -2.10 -8.49 -0.26
CA ILE A 27 -3.44 -8.25 0.30
C ILE A 27 -3.51 -6.93 1.08
N HIS A 28 -2.50 -6.64 1.91
CA HIS A 28 -2.45 -5.40 2.69
C HIS A 28 -2.34 -4.16 1.81
N SER A 29 -1.42 -4.18 0.82
CA SER A 29 -1.24 -3.08 -0.12
C SER A 29 -2.50 -2.83 -0.93
N ARG A 30 -3.18 -3.89 -1.35
CA ARG A 30 -4.45 -3.78 -2.07
C ARG A 30 -5.53 -3.11 -1.23
N ARG A 31 -5.73 -3.52 0.03
CA ARG A 31 -6.67 -2.85 0.94
C ARG A 31 -6.32 -1.38 1.15
N LEU A 32 -5.02 -1.08 1.25
CA LEU A 32 -4.54 0.28 1.37
C LEU A 32 -4.88 1.10 0.11
N PHE A 33 -4.65 0.52 -1.06
CA PHE A 33 -4.98 1.15 -2.34
C PHE A 33 -6.49 1.33 -2.53
N ASP A 34 -7.31 0.35 -2.15
CA ASP A 34 -8.77 0.46 -2.20
C ASP A 34 -9.29 1.62 -1.31
N LYS A 35 -8.54 1.96 -0.24
CA LYS A 35 -8.89 3.05 0.69
C LYS A 35 -8.40 4.43 0.24
N PHE A 36 -7.16 4.51 -0.27
CA PHE A 36 -6.49 5.79 -0.56
C PHE A 36 -6.38 6.09 -2.06
N GLY A 37 -6.31 5.07 -2.92
CA GLY A 37 -6.07 5.27 -4.34
C GLY A 37 -4.77 6.02 -4.64
N TYR A 38 -4.68 6.65 -5.81
CA TYR A 38 -3.49 7.41 -6.23
C TYR A 38 -3.45 8.85 -5.69
N ASP A 39 -4.61 9.43 -5.39
CA ASP A 39 -4.73 10.87 -5.08
C ASP A 39 -4.69 11.17 -3.58
N GLU A 40 -5.04 10.22 -2.71
CA GLU A 40 -5.00 10.43 -1.26
C GLU A 40 -3.61 10.19 -0.67
N VAL A 41 -3.34 10.96 0.39
CA VAL A 41 -2.11 10.87 1.17
C VAL A 41 -2.38 10.13 2.47
N PHE A 42 -1.57 9.11 2.75
CA PHE A 42 -1.65 8.32 3.99
C PHE A 42 -0.32 8.34 4.75
N GLY A 43 -0.39 8.02 6.04
CA GLY A 43 0.78 7.88 6.89
C GLY A 43 0.69 6.62 7.74
N ARG A 44 1.73 6.39 8.54
CA ARG A 44 1.82 5.20 9.40
C ARG A 44 0.57 4.97 10.26
N SER A 45 0.01 6.02 10.88
CA SER A 45 -1.18 5.89 11.73
C SER A 45 -2.40 5.37 10.97
N ALA A 46 -2.61 5.86 9.75
CA ALA A 46 -3.71 5.42 8.92
C ALA A 46 -3.52 3.96 8.45
N VAL A 47 -2.27 3.55 8.19
CA VAL A 47 -1.93 2.14 7.88
C VAL A 47 -2.20 1.23 9.07
N THR A 48 -1.79 1.64 10.28
CA THR A 48 -2.04 0.84 11.49
C THR A 48 -3.52 0.75 11.83
N GLU A 49 -4.30 1.80 11.60
CA GLU A 49 -5.74 1.81 11.84
C GLU A 49 -6.49 0.95 10.82
N LEU A 50 -6.18 1.12 9.52
CA LEU A 50 -6.86 0.39 8.45
C LEU A 50 -6.55 -1.11 8.45
N LEU A 51 -5.30 -1.47 8.75
CA LEU A 51 -4.82 -2.85 8.66
C LEU A 51 -4.66 -3.52 10.03
N GLU A 52 -4.96 -2.81 11.11
CA GLU A 52 -4.80 -3.27 12.51
C GLU A 52 -3.38 -3.81 12.79
N LEU A 53 -2.38 -3.23 12.12
CA LEU A 53 -0.99 -3.65 12.24
C LEU A 53 -0.33 -2.98 13.44
N LYS A 54 0.56 -3.72 14.11
CA LYS A 54 1.53 -3.12 15.03
C LYS A 54 2.37 -2.07 14.29
N ASN A 55 2.81 -1.05 15.01
CA ASN A 55 3.60 0.06 14.46
C ASN A 55 4.82 -0.40 13.65
N SER A 56 5.51 -1.47 14.10
CA SER A 56 6.64 -2.07 13.39
C SER A 56 6.24 -2.72 12.05
N GLY A 57 5.07 -3.36 12.00
CA GLY A 57 4.52 -3.95 10.78
C GLY A 57 4.18 -2.90 9.73
N ALA A 58 3.54 -1.80 10.16
CA ALA A 58 3.23 -0.68 9.27
C ALA A 58 4.49 -0.01 8.72
N SER A 59 5.49 0.26 9.57
CA SER A 59 6.77 0.81 9.12
C SER A 59 7.46 -0.10 8.10
N LYS A 60 7.48 -1.42 8.33
CA LYS A 60 8.09 -2.39 7.42
C LYS A 60 7.36 -2.43 6.07
N LEU A 61 6.03 -2.44 6.09
CA LEU A 61 5.20 -2.39 4.88
C LEU A 61 5.49 -1.13 4.05
N LEU A 62 5.46 0.05 4.67
CA LEU A 62 5.75 1.32 4.00
C LEU A 62 7.17 1.35 3.41
N SER A 63 8.15 0.88 4.18
CA SER A 63 9.56 0.81 3.72
C SER A 63 9.74 -0.13 2.53
N SER A 64 9.01 -1.26 2.54
CA SER A 64 8.99 -2.22 1.43
C SER A 64 8.37 -1.64 0.17
N LEU A 65 7.22 -0.96 0.28
CA LEU A 65 6.55 -0.33 -0.85
C LEU A 65 7.35 0.84 -1.44
N LEU A 66 7.96 1.63 -0.58
CA LEU A 66 8.83 2.74 -0.98
C LEU A 66 10.05 2.22 -1.75
N ARG A 67 10.69 1.16 -1.27
CA ARG A 67 11.83 0.52 -1.96
C ARG A 67 11.45 -0.08 -3.31
N ALA A 68 10.21 -0.55 -3.44
CA ALA A 68 9.69 -1.08 -4.69
C ALA A 68 9.20 0.00 -5.67
N ASP A 69 9.30 1.28 -5.29
CA ASP A 69 8.84 2.44 -6.07
C ASP A 69 7.33 2.44 -6.34
N ILE A 70 6.55 1.85 -5.42
CA ILE A 70 5.08 1.74 -5.49
C ILE A 70 4.41 2.94 -4.82
N ILE A 71 5.06 3.49 -3.80
CA ILE A 71 4.62 4.71 -3.11
C ILE A 71 5.76 5.72 -3.13
N GLU A 72 5.40 6.99 -3.02
CA GLU A 72 6.35 8.09 -2.94
C GLU A 72 6.08 8.95 -1.71
N PRO A 73 7.12 9.53 -1.08
CA PRO A 73 6.95 10.44 0.05
C PRO A 73 6.35 11.76 -0.44
N VAL A 74 5.43 12.33 0.35
CA VAL A 74 4.77 13.59 0.01
C VAL A 74 5.29 14.71 0.91
N SER A 75 5.80 15.78 0.30
CA SER A 75 6.19 17.00 1.02
C SER A 75 4.97 17.87 1.33
N GLY A 76 5.09 18.76 2.33
CA GLY A 76 4.02 19.70 2.71
C GLY A 76 2.89 19.13 3.59
N HIS A 77 2.84 17.82 3.85
CA HIS A 77 1.77 17.17 4.64
C HIS A 77 2.25 16.63 6.01
N GLY A 78 3.48 16.96 6.39
CA GLY A 78 4.16 16.43 7.58
C GLY A 78 5.05 15.22 7.28
N LYS A 79 5.92 14.86 8.22
CA LYS A 79 6.88 13.75 8.06
C LYS A 79 6.15 12.40 8.01
N GLY A 80 6.64 11.49 7.19
CA GLY A 80 6.13 10.10 7.12
C GLY A 80 4.77 9.97 6.43
N LYS A 81 4.50 10.86 5.47
CA LYS A 81 3.34 10.82 4.58
C LYS A 81 3.74 10.30 3.21
N TYR A 82 2.86 9.50 2.62
CA TYR A 82 3.07 8.80 1.37
C TYR A 82 1.81 8.83 0.52
N LYS A 83 1.96 8.69 -0.79
CA LYS A 83 0.86 8.43 -1.73
C LYS A 83 1.27 7.31 -2.68
N PHE A 84 0.30 6.67 -3.32
CA PHE A 84 0.60 5.68 -4.35
C PHE A 84 1.13 6.38 -5.61
N LYS A 85 2.20 5.82 -6.16
CA LYS A 85 2.77 6.30 -7.42
C LYS A 85 1.92 5.77 -8.57
N LYS A 86 1.37 6.66 -9.39
CA LYS A 86 0.68 6.26 -10.61
C LYS A 86 1.75 5.79 -11.61
N GLY A 87 1.66 4.54 -12.06
CA GLY A 87 2.46 4.07 -13.19
C GLY A 87 2.09 4.90 -14.40
N THR A 88 3.02 5.75 -14.85
CA THR A 88 2.95 6.40 -16.16
C THR A 88 3.09 5.40 -17.28
#